data_AF-A0A4Q5R1X2-F1
#
_entry.id   AF-A0A4Q5R1X2-F1
#
_cell.length_a   1.000
_cell.length_b   1.000
_cell.length_c   1.000
_cell.angle_alpha   90.00
_cell.angle_beta   90.00
_cell.angle_gamma   90.00
#
_symmetry.space_group_name_H-M   'P 1'
#
loop_
_entity.id
_entity.type
_entity.pdbx_description
1 polymer ?
#
loop_
_entity_poly.entity_id
_entity_poly.type
_entity_poly.pdbx_seq_one_letter_code
_entity_poly.pdbx_strand_id
1 'polypeptide(L)'
;HVDPLDGGVDARLLLLLETPGPRGAEPRFVSRDNPTGTARNLRRFLSASGIERHRSLLWNAVPWTIHAPGARNRAPRRSEIEEGLSLLGDFISLLPVLRVVVTAGRVAALAQPLLRETRPELRLFAMPHPSPVYVNTSPSIAVRIATTLDAASECLGSCS
;
A
#
# COMPACT_ATOMS: atom_id res chain seq x y z
N HIS A 1 9.47 -6.14 -5.40
CA HIS A 1 9.73 -7.08 -4.28
C HIS A 1 9.18 -6.52 -2.97
N VAL A 2 8.87 -7.38 -1.99
CA VAL A 2 8.48 -6.99 -0.63
C VAL A 2 9.71 -6.62 0.20
N ASP A 3 9.58 -5.66 1.10
CA ASP A 3 10.65 -5.31 2.03
C ASP A 3 10.91 -6.46 3.02
N PRO A 4 12.14 -7.00 3.13
CA PRO A 4 12.45 -8.11 4.04
C PRO A 4 12.33 -7.75 5.53
N LEU A 5 12.24 -6.46 5.87
CA LEU A 5 12.04 -5.98 7.23
C LEU A 5 10.56 -5.79 7.59
N ASP A 6 9.65 -5.87 6.61
CA ASP A 6 8.21 -5.91 6.84
C ASP A 6 7.79 -7.32 7.33
N GLY A 7 6.52 -7.49 7.69
CA GLY A 7 6.02 -8.73 8.32
C GLY A 7 6.06 -10.00 7.47
N GLY A 8 6.37 -9.92 6.17
CA GLY A 8 6.36 -11.07 5.29
C GLY A 8 5.04 -11.85 5.35
N VAL A 9 5.13 -13.17 5.51
CA VAL A 9 3.97 -14.07 5.65
C VAL A 9 3.20 -13.87 6.96
N ASP A 10 3.79 -13.23 7.96
CA ASP A 10 3.18 -12.92 9.25
C ASP A 10 2.45 -11.56 9.25
N ALA A 11 2.50 -10.84 8.13
CA ALA A 11 1.82 -9.56 7.99
C ALA A 11 0.30 -9.72 8.12
N ARG A 12 -0.29 -8.96 9.05
CA ARG A 12 -1.75 -8.89 9.26
C ARG A 12 -2.39 -7.73 8.51
N LEU A 13 -1.61 -6.74 8.10
CA LEU A 13 -2.03 -5.59 7.31
C LEU A 13 -1.23 -5.48 6.01
N LEU A 14 -1.94 -5.36 4.89
CA LEU A 14 -1.37 -5.00 3.59
C LEU A 14 -1.72 -3.55 3.27
N LEU A 15 -0.71 -2.72 3.04
CA LEU A 15 -0.92 -1.38 2.50
C LEU A 15 -0.61 -1.40 1.00
N LEU A 16 -1.66 -1.23 0.21
CA LEU A 16 -1.60 -1.28 -1.25
C LEU A 16 -1.43 0.13 -1.83
N LEU A 17 -0.29 0.38 -2.46
CA LEU A 17 0.09 1.59 -3.17
C LEU A 17 -0.18 1.47 -4.68
N GLU A 18 0.13 2.50 -5.46
CA GLU A 18 -0.14 2.53 -6.91
C GLU A 18 0.93 1.80 -7.73
N THR A 19 2.13 2.38 -7.83
CA THR A 19 3.24 1.91 -8.69
C THR A 19 4.58 2.21 -8.01
N PRO A 20 5.66 1.48 -8.38
CA PRO A 20 7.01 1.90 -8.05
C PRO A 20 7.31 3.30 -8.59
N GLY A 21 8.00 4.13 -7.80
CA GLY A 21 8.45 5.45 -8.27
C GLY A 21 9.47 5.34 -9.41
N PRO A 22 9.68 6.40 -10.23
CA PRO A 22 10.52 6.33 -11.44
C PRO A 22 12.03 6.23 -11.17
N ARG A 23 12.49 6.43 -9.91
CA ARG A 23 13.92 6.51 -9.55
C ARG A 23 14.27 5.58 -8.39
N GLY A 24 15.41 4.89 -8.47
CA GLY A 24 15.89 3.92 -7.48
C GLY A 24 16.76 2.83 -8.12
N ALA A 25 17.74 2.32 -7.37
CA ALA A 25 18.60 1.20 -7.77
C ALA A 25 17.91 -0.15 -7.54
N GLU A 26 18.30 -1.18 -8.29
CA GLU A 26 17.79 -2.55 -8.13
C GLU A 26 18.65 -3.36 -7.14
N PRO A 27 18.08 -4.34 -6.40
CA PRO A 27 16.68 -4.75 -6.42
C PRO A 27 15.76 -3.77 -5.68
N ARG A 28 14.62 -3.46 -6.28
CA ARG A 28 13.68 -2.48 -5.72
C ARG A 28 12.61 -3.12 -4.84
N PHE A 29 12.76 -2.93 -3.54
CA PHE A 29 11.71 -3.23 -2.55
C PHE A 29 10.69 -2.09 -2.48
N VAL A 30 9.40 -2.44 -2.36
CA VAL A 30 8.37 -1.49 -1.93
C VAL A 30 8.57 -1.30 -0.44
N SER A 31 9.32 -0.27 -0.07
CA SER A 31 9.81 -0.08 1.29
C SER A 31 9.44 1.29 1.83
N ARG A 32 9.08 1.30 3.12
CA ARG A 32 8.93 2.53 3.90
C ARG A 32 10.27 3.21 4.15
N ASP A 33 11.42 2.59 3.86
CA ASP A 33 12.77 3.14 4.06
C ASP A 33 13.34 3.80 2.79
N ASN A 34 12.67 3.65 1.65
CA ASN A 34 13.08 4.31 0.41
C ASN A 34 13.26 5.83 0.63
N PRO A 35 14.27 6.47 0.00
CA PRO A 35 14.56 7.90 0.17
C PRO A 35 13.57 8.78 -0.61
N THR A 36 12.27 8.60 -0.37
CA THR A 36 11.17 9.29 -1.05
C THR A 36 10.25 9.97 -0.03
N GLY A 37 9.55 11.00 -0.48
CA GLY A 37 8.55 11.66 0.35
C GLY A 37 7.36 10.76 0.71
N THR A 38 6.99 9.85 -0.18
CA THR A 38 5.94 8.84 0.07
C THR A 38 6.35 7.94 1.23
N ALA A 39 7.55 7.37 1.18
CA ALA A 39 8.09 6.50 2.22
C ALA A 39 8.23 7.23 3.57
N ARG A 40 8.71 8.47 3.58
CA ARG A 40 8.75 9.31 4.78
C ARG A 40 7.37 9.51 5.40
N ASN A 41 6.35 9.81 4.60
CA ASN A 41 5.00 10.00 5.08
C ASN A 41 4.40 8.68 5.61
N LEU A 42 4.63 7.55 4.91
CA LEU A 42 4.23 6.22 5.38
C LEU A 42 4.84 5.90 6.75
N ARG A 43 6.15 6.09 6.93
CA ARG A 43 6.81 5.90 8.24
C ARG A 43 6.14 6.75 9.32
N ARG A 44 5.90 8.04 9.04
CA ARG A 44 5.26 8.96 9.99
C ARG A 44 3.85 8.50 10.38
N PHE A 45 2.99 8.22 9.41
CA PHE A 45 1.59 7.89 9.68
C PHE A 45 1.43 6.50 10.30
N LEU A 46 2.15 5.48 9.81
CA LEU A 46 2.10 4.13 10.39
C LEU A 46 2.60 4.13 11.84
N SER A 47 3.69 4.85 12.11
CA SER A 47 4.21 5.00 13.48
C SER A 47 3.23 5.73 14.39
N ALA A 48 2.57 6.78 13.90
CA ALA A 48 1.59 7.54 14.69
C ALA A 48 0.35 6.71 15.05
N SER A 49 -0.09 5.83 14.16
CA SER A 49 -1.22 4.92 14.39
C SER A 49 -0.85 3.63 15.13
N GLY A 50 0.41 3.49 15.57
CA GLY A 50 0.87 2.28 16.30
C GLY A 50 0.92 1.01 15.45
N ILE A 51 0.90 1.11 14.12
CA ILE A 51 0.98 -0.05 13.23
C ILE A 51 2.45 -0.49 13.14
N GLU A 52 2.76 -1.58 13.84
CA GLU A 52 4.10 -2.13 13.89
C GLU A 52 4.57 -2.66 12.52
N ARG A 53 5.86 -2.49 12.24
CA ARG A 53 6.46 -2.90 10.97
C ARG A 53 6.28 -4.40 10.71
N HIS A 54 6.54 -5.23 11.72
CA HIS A 54 6.42 -6.69 11.60
C HIS A 54 4.97 -7.17 11.41
N ARG A 55 3.96 -6.31 11.60
CA ARG A 55 2.54 -6.64 11.36
C ARG A 55 2.04 -6.15 10.00
N SER A 56 2.85 -5.38 9.28
CA SER A 56 2.45 -4.70 8.05
C SER A 56 3.37 -5.03 6.89
N LEU A 57 2.83 -4.96 5.68
CA LEU A 57 3.55 -5.16 4.43
C LEU A 57 3.11 -4.11 3.41
N LEU A 58 4.04 -3.63 2.59
CA LEU A 58 3.73 -2.75 1.45
C LEU A 58 3.73 -3.51 0.12
N TRP A 59 2.75 -3.24 -0.74
CA TRP A 59 2.69 -3.72 -2.12
C TRP A 59 2.17 -2.64 -3.07
N ASN A 60 2.38 -2.78 -4.38
CA ASN A 60 1.83 -1.87 -5.39
C ASN A 60 0.79 -2.61 -6.22
N ALA A 61 -0.32 -1.95 -6.55
CA ALA A 61 -1.34 -2.46 -7.46
C ALA A 61 -0.75 -2.81 -8.84
N VAL A 62 0.23 -2.04 -9.31
CA VAL A 62 1.06 -2.38 -10.48
C VAL A 62 2.51 -2.57 -10.01
N PRO A 63 2.97 -3.81 -9.75
CA PRO A 63 4.23 -4.07 -9.04
C PRO A 63 5.52 -3.90 -9.86
N TRP A 64 5.45 -3.39 -11.10
CA TRP A 64 6.61 -3.13 -11.96
C TRP A 64 6.72 -1.65 -12.37
N THR A 65 7.90 -1.26 -12.84
CA THR A 65 8.13 0.08 -13.37
C THR A 65 7.46 0.23 -14.73
N ILE A 66 6.56 1.23 -14.84
CA ILE A 66 5.79 1.53 -16.05
C ILE A 66 6.40 2.67 -16.90
N HIS A 67 7.55 3.20 -16.48
CA HIS A 67 8.26 4.29 -17.16
C HIS A 67 9.54 3.78 -17.81
N ALA A 68 9.90 4.37 -18.95
CA ALA A 68 11.23 4.18 -19.50
C ALA A 68 12.29 4.77 -18.53
N PRO A 69 13.53 4.22 -18.52
CA PRO A 69 14.63 4.80 -17.75
C PRO A 69 14.79 6.31 -18.03
N GLY A 70 14.80 7.11 -16.97
CA GLY A 70 14.92 8.57 -17.06
C GLY A 70 13.63 9.33 -17.40
N ALA A 71 12.52 8.64 -17.73
CA ALA A 71 11.25 9.29 -18.00
C ALA A 71 10.56 9.80 -16.73
N ARG A 72 9.65 10.76 -16.90
CA ARG A 72 8.79 11.26 -15.82
C ARG A 72 7.76 10.21 -15.41
N ASN A 73 7.25 10.35 -14.18
CA ASN A 73 6.13 9.56 -13.72
C ASN A 73 4.88 9.84 -14.60
N ARG A 74 4.03 8.82 -14.77
CA ARG A 74 2.75 8.85 -15.50
C ARG A 74 1.75 7.95 -14.78
N ALA A 75 0.47 8.18 -15.03
CA ALA A 75 -0.55 7.24 -14.58
C ALA A 75 -0.39 5.86 -15.26
N PRO A 76 -0.65 4.75 -14.56
CA PRO A 76 -0.75 3.43 -15.19
C PRO A 76 -1.92 3.39 -16.17
N ARG A 77 -1.75 2.63 -17.26
CA ARG A 77 -2.81 2.35 -18.23
C ARG A 77 -3.77 1.31 -17.64
N ARG A 78 -5.00 1.27 -18.15
CA ARG A 78 -6.01 0.30 -17.73
C ARG A 78 -5.50 -1.15 -17.80
N SER A 79 -4.86 -1.54 -18.90
CA SER A 79 -4.31 -2.89 -19.07
C SER A 79 -3.22 -3.22 -18.05
N GLU A 80 -2.39 -2.25 -17.67
CA GLU A 80 -1.35 -2.43 -16.65
C GLU A 80 -1.95 -2.60 -15.25
N ILE A 81 -3.06 -1.90 -14.97
CA ILE A 81 -3.82 -2.07 -13.73
C ILE A 81 -4.46 -3.46 -13.70
N GLU A 82 -5.12 -3.87 -14.77
CA GLU A 82 -5.78 -5.19 -14.86
C GLU A 82 -4.76 -6.33 -14.68
N GLU A 83 -3.60 -6.23 -15.34
CA GLU A 83 -2.49 -7.17 -15.16
C GLU A 83 -1.91 -7.14 -13.73
N GLY A 84 -1.80 -5.96 -13.12
CA GLY A 84 -1.27 -5.86 -11.76
C GLY A 84 -2.23 -6.43 -10.70
N LEU A 85 -3.53 -6.22 -10.90
CA LEU A 85 -4.58 -6.74 -10.04
C LEU A 85 -4.76 -8.26 -10.17
N SER A 86 -4.50 -8.85 -11.34
CA SER A 86 -4.52 -10.32 -11.46
C SER A 86 -3.44 -10.98 -10.60
N LEU A 87 -2.25 -10.38 -10.53
CA LEU A 87 -1.16 -10.86 -9.65
C LEU A 87 -1.44 -10.63 -8.15
N LEU A 88 -2.30 -9.66 -7.81
CA LEU A 88 -2.60 -9.35 -6.42
C LEU A 88 -3.30 -10.51 -5.71
N GLY A 89 -4.15 -11.26 -6.41
CA GLY A 89 -4.85 -12.42 -5.85
C GLY A 89 -3.87 -13.53 -5.41
N ASP A 90 -2.94 -13.89 -6.30
CA ASP A 90 -1.89 -14.86 -6.00
C ASP A 90 -1.01 -14.38 -4.84
N PHE A 91 -0.63 -13.11 -4.85
CA PHE A 91 0.18 -12.51 -3.79
C PHE A 91 -0.50 -12.57 -2.42
N ILE A 92 -1.79 -12.22 -2.34
CA ILE A 92 -2.55 -12.26 -1.08
C ILE A 92 -2.74 -13.69 -0.57
N SER A 93 -2.80 -14.67 -1.48
CA SER A 93 -2.89 -16.09 -1.10
C SER A 93 -1.65 -16.57 -0.35
N LEU A 94 -0.52 -15.87 -0.44
CA LEU A 94 0.71 -16.14 0.32
C LEU A 94 0.72 -15.53 1.73
N LEU A 95 -0.32 -14.77 2.11
CA LEU A 95 -0.41 -14.06 3.39
C LEU A 95 -1.49 -14.70 4.29
N PRO A 96 -1.21 -15.85 4.92
CA PRO A 96 -2.21 -16.68 5.60
C PRO A 96 -2.89 -15.99 6.79
N VAL A 97 -2.19 -15.05 7.43
CA VAL A 97 -2.68 -14.31 8.60
C VAL A 97 -3.13 -12.89 8.26
N LEU A 98 -3.26 -12.55 6.97
CA LEU A 98 -3.77 -11.25 6.55
C LEU A 98 -5.20 -11.04 7.07
N ARG A 99 -5.48 -9.82 7.57
CA ARG A 99 -6.80 -9.43 8.10
C ARG A 99 -7.28 -8.10 7.54
N VAL A 100 -6.35 -7.17 7.28
CA VAL A 100 -6.66 -5.80 6.89
C VAL A 100 -5.96 -5.44 5.59
N VAL A 101 -6.66 -4.78 4.68
CA VAL A 101 -6.06 -4.14 3.50
C VAL A 101 -6.41 -2.65 3.49
N VAL A 102 -5.38 -1.81 3.40
CA VAL A 102 -5.52 -0.36 3.23
C VAL A 102 -5.09 0.02 1.82
N THR A 103 -6.05 0.41 0.98
CA THR A 103 -5.76 0.90 -0.38
C THR A 103 -5.47 2.41 -0.36
N ALA A 104 -4.35 2.82 -0.96
CA ALA A 104 -3.89 4.20 -0.95
C ALA A 104 -3.97 4.84 -2.34
N GLY A 105 -4.91 5.77 -2.51
CA GLY A 105 -5.15 6.44 -3.79
C GLY A 105 -6.10 5.68 -4.71
N ARG A 106 -6.40 6.30 -5.87
CA ARG A 106 -7.48 5.86 -6.77
C ARG A 106 -7.18 4.53 -7.44
N VAL A 107 -5.96 4.32 -7.92
CA VAL A 107 -5.59 3.06 -8.60
C VAL A 107 -5.61 1.89 -7.63
N ALA A 108 -5.01 2.02 -6.44
CA ALA A 108 -5.05 0.97 -5.43
C ALA A 108 -6.49 0.62 -5.00
N ALA A 109 -7.39 1.61 -4.92
CA ALA A 109 -8.79 1.39 -4.57
C ALA A 109 -9.55 0.51 -5.57
N LEU A 110 -9.07 0.39 -6.82
CA LEU A 110 -9.64 -0.51 -7.83
C LEU A 110 -9.49 -1.98 -7.47
N ALA A 111 -8.61 -2.33 -6.53
CA ALA A 111 -8.51 -3.69 -6.00
C ALA A 111 -9.71 -4.08 -5.12
N GLN A 112 -10.44 -3.13 -4.52
CA GLN A 112 -11.42 -3.45 -3.50
C GLN A 112 -12.56 -4.36 -3.97
N PRO A 113 -13.16 -4.21 -5.17
CA PRO A 113 -14.18 -5.15 -5.66
C PRO A 113 -13.65 -6.58 -5.72
N LEU A 114 -12.46 -6.77 -6.31
CA LEU A 114 -11.77 -8.08 -6.37
C LEU A 114 -11.55 -8.65 -4.96
N LEU A 115 -11.10 -7.84 -4.01
CA LEU A 115 -10.86 -8.27 -2.63
C LEU A 115 -12.15 -8.65 -1.90
N ARG A 116 -13.25 -7.90 -2.10
CA ARG A 116 -14.54 -8.24 -1.50
C ARG A 116 -15.09 -9.56 -2.04
N GLU A 117 -14.84 -9.85 -3.31
CA GLU A 117 -15.28 -11.09 -3.95
C GLU A 117 -14.43 -12.28 -3.53
N THR A 118 -13.11 -12.15 -3.59
CA THR A 118 -12.17 -13.28 -3.40
C THR A 118 -11.80 -13.53 -1.95
N ARG A 119 -11.84 -12.49 -1.10
CA ARG A 119 -11.42 -12.52 0.31
C ARG A 119 -12.37 -11.69 1.19
N PRO A 120 -13.67 -12.04 1.25
CA PRO A 120 -14.71 -11.27 1.95
C PRO A 120 -14.46 -11.11 3.45
N GLU A 121 -13.60 -11.93 4.05
CA GLU A 121 -13.21 -11.84 5.46
C GLU A 121 -12.24 -10.68 5.74
N LEU A 122 -11.59 -10.12 4.71
CA LEU A 122 -10.66 -9.00 4.87
C LEU A 122 -11.40 -7.69 5.14
N ARG A 123 -10.88 -6.93 6.10
CA ARG A 123 -11.36 -5.58 6.39
C ARG A 123 -10.66 -4.59 5.46
N LEU A 124 -11.45 -3.88 4.65
CA LEU A 124 -10.94 -2.99 3.61
C LEU A 124 -11.10 -1.53 4.01
N PHE A 125 -10.01 -0.77 3.93
CA PHE A 125 -9.97 0.66 4.17
C PHE A 125 -9.41 1.40 2.95
N ALA A 126 -9.80 2.66 2.78
CA ALA A 126 -9.36 3.50 1.67
C ALA A 126 -8.86 4.84 2.17
N MET A 127 -7.63 5.20 1.82
CA MET A 127 -7.04 6.49 2.15
C MET A 127 -6.53 7.23 0.91
N PRO A 128 -6.35 8.56 0.98
CA PRO A 128 -5.58 9.30 -0.01
C PRO A 128 -4.16 8.73 -0.19
N HIS A 129 -3.56 8.95 -1.36
CA HIS A 129 -2.18 8.53 -1.58
C HIS A 129 -1.21 9.34 -0.67
N PRO A 130 -0.25 8.70 0.02
CA PRO A 130 0.60 9.35 1.01
C PRO A 130 1.76 10.16 0.42
N SER A 131 1.86 10.32 -0.91
CA SER A 131 2.91 11.14 -1.52
C SER A 131 2.78 12.63 -1.14
N PRO A 132 3.88 13.39 -1.06
CA PRO A 132 3.85 14.83 -0.76
C PRO A 132 2.96 15.64 -1.71
N VAL A 133 2.86 15.22 -2.98
CA VAL A 133 1.99 15.85 -3.99
C VAL A 133 0.52 15.89 -3.55
N TYR A 134 0.07 14.92 -2.75
CA TYR A 134 -1.29 14.88 -2.22
C TYR A 134 -1.34 15.40 -0.78
N VAL A 135 -0.40 14.98 0.08
CA VAL A 135 -0.43 15.34 1.50
C VAL A 135 -0.30 16.84 1.72
N ASN A 136 0.45 17.54 0.86
CA ASN A 136 0.71 18.97 1.04
C ASN A 136 -0.37 19.87 0.42
N THR A 137 -1.37 19.34 -0.27
CA THR A 137 -2.42 20.17 -0.91
C THR A 137 -3.45 20.69 0.07
N SER A 138 -3.68 19.96 1.17
CA SER A 138 -4.62 20.36 2.22
C SER A 138 -4.35 19.60 3.53
N PRO A 139 -4.46 20.25 4.71
CA PRO A 139 -4.40 19.57 6.00
C PRO A 139 -5.41 18.41 6.14
N SER A 140 -6.57 18.53 5.49
CA SER A 140 -7.61 17.49 5.50
C SER A 140 -7.14 16.14 4.96
N ILE A 141 -6.17 16.12 4.04
CA ILE A 141 -5.62 14.89 3.47
C ILE A 141 -4.82 14.13 4.53
N ALA A 142 -4.00 14.83 5.31
CA ALA A 142 -3.24 14.23 6.40
C ALA A 142 -4.17 13.66 7.48
N VAL A 143 -5.23 14.39 7.83
CA VAL A 143 -6.25 13.92 8.78
C VAL A 143 -6.91 12.63 8.28
N ARG A 144 -7.36 12.60 7.02
CA ARG A 144 -7.99 11.40 6.44
C ARG A 144 -7.06 10.19 6.41
N ILE A 145 -5.77 10.38 6.12
CA ILE A 145 -4.79 9.29 6.18
C ILE A 145 -4.67 8.78 7.62
N ALA A 146 -4.50 9.68 8.60
CA ALA A 146 -4.37 9.31 10.02
C ALA A 146 -5.62 8.56 10.50
N THR A 147 -6.82 9.13 10.34
CA THR A 147 -8.08 8.49 10.75
C THR A 147 -8.27 7.11 10.13
N THR A 148 -7.88 6.93 8.87
CA THR A 148 -8.00 5.62 8.21
C THR A 148 -7.05 4.59 8.81
N LEU A 149 -5.81 4.98 9.11
CA LEU A 149 -4.81 4.10 9.69
C LEU A 149 -5.09 3.81 11.16
N ASP A 150 -5.66 4.76 11.91
CA ASP A 150 -6.12 4.54 13.29
C ASP A 150 -7.23 3.48 13.31
N ALA A 151 -8.25 3.60 12.45
CA ALA A 151 -9.31 2.61 12.33
C ALA A 151 -8.79 1.23 11.88
N ALA A 152 -7.80 1.20 10.98
CA ALA A 152 -7.12 -0.05 10.60
C ALA A 152 -6.36 -0.66 11.78
N SER A 153 -5.71 0.16 12.61
CA SER A 153 -4.98 -0.27 13.81
C SER A 153 -5.91 -0.83 14.89
N GLU A 154 -7.05 -0.19 15.13
CA GLU A 154 -8.09 -0.70 16.05
C GLU A 154 -8.63 -2.06 15.59
N CYS A 155 -8.84 -2.23 14.28
CA CYS A 155 -9.24 -3.50 13.69
C CYS A 155 -8.18 -4.60 13.89
N LEU A 156 -6.89 -4.23 13.85
CA LEU A 156 -5.79 -5.16 14.11
C LEU A 156 -5.72 -5.60 15.59
N GLY A 157 -6.17 -4.77 16.55
CA GLY A 157 -6.18 -5.10 17.97
C GLY A 157 -7.39 -5.91 18.44
N SER A 158 -8.54 -5.70 17.82
CA SER A 158 -9.82 -6.36 18.17
C SER A 158 -9.95 -7.81 17.65
N CYS A 159 -9.09 -8.24 16.74
CA CYS A 159 -9.05 -9.60 16.19
C CYS A 159 -8.01 -10.51 16.89
N SER A 160 -7.76 -10.30 18.18
CA SER A 160 -6.85 -11.09 19.01
C SER A 160 -7.44 -12.46 19.36
#